data_AF-A0A7X8ZLC7-F1
#
_entry.id   AF-A0A7X8ZLC7-F1
#
_cell.length_a   1.000
_cell.length_b   1.000
_cell.length_c   1.000
_cell.angle_alpha   90.00
_cell.angle_beta   90.00
_cell.angle_gamma   90.00
#
_symmetry.space_group_name_H-M   'P 1'
#
loop_
_entity.id
_entity.type
_entity.pdbx_description
1 polymer ?
#
loop_
_entity_poly.entity_id
_entity_poly.type
_entity_poly.pdbx_seq_one_letter_code
_entity_poly.pdbx_strand_id
1 'polypeptide(L)'
;MLLQVLSLSGVSLPFLLSVESINSTRNLIYYVCAGILAILVLVGIAMMSKVEKSVAGSRLGAISMLLAILLTLWYFDIFSAVECWIAMLVGTVIGIVISIKVKMIEMPQMVGLLNGFGGAASMLSGILTLIASSPQTDMFSLVTAGLAIFVGSLTFTGSVVAAGKLAKWLPQKPIILKGHQSWTILTLLLSLATVILLALPNILSSAPLKALFIILCAVLSGLFGVIFSIRVGGADMPITISLLNSLSGVAGSIAGMAISDPLLVAVGAIVGASGLLLTQIMCRAMNRRLGDILLGKTSTPTIKREAKIDSSKADEKVESTVDEVFTDSSPKKVLTPVEQSGHLLSEAKKIIIVPGYGMALSQAQSSVRQLTSELEQDGRNVEFA
;
A
#
# COMPACT_ATOMS: atom_id res chain seq x y z
N MET A 1 24.81 -3.11 -41.61
CA MET A 1 26.25 -2.89 -41.33
C MET A 1 26.77 -3.70 -40.14
N LEU A 2 26.01 -3.90 -39.04
CA LEU A 2 26.44 -4.78 -37.92
C LEU A 2 26.31 -6.30 -38.21
N LEU A 3 25.46 -6.70 -39.16
CA LEU A 3 25.31 -8.11 -39.56
C LEU A 3 26.36 -8.60 -40.57
N GLN A 4 27.22 -7.72 -41.08
CA GLN A 4 28.29 -8.06 -42.03
C GLN A 4 29.65 -8.28 -41.35
N VAL A 5 29.78 -7.92 -40.07
CA VAL A 5 31.01 -8.11 -39.29
C VAL A 5 31.11 -9.51 -38.67
N LEU A 6 29.97 -10.20 -38.50
CA LEU A 6 29.90 -11.53 -37.88
C LEU A 6 30.22 -12.71 -38.83
N SER A 7 30.44 -12.46 -40.12
CA SER A 7 30.64 -13.51 -41.14
C SER A 7 32.11 -13.81 -41.47
N LEU A 8 33.08 -13.07 -40.93
CA LEU A 8 34.48 -13.12 -41.42
C LEU A 8 35.53 -13.62 -40.42
N SER A 9 35.15 -13.97 -39.19
CA SER A 9 36.08 -14.60 -38.25
C SER A 9 35.75 -16.08 -38.13
N GLY A 10 36.52 -16.94 -38.79
CA GLY A 10 36.49 -18.39 -38.60
C GLY A 10 36.82 -18.77 -37.16
N VAL A 11 35.85 -18.65 -36.27
CA VAL A 11 35.93 -19.01 -34.87
C VAL A 11 35.42 -20.43 -34.72
N SER A 12 36.31 -21.32 -34.31
CA SER A 12 36.04 -22.72 -34.06
C SER A 12 35.02 -22.91 -32.93
N LEU A 13 34.24 -23.98 -33.08
CA LEU A 13 33.15 -24.44 -32.20
C LEU A 13 33.39 -24.45 -30.67
N PRO A 14 34.63 -24.51 -30.11
CA PRO A 14 34.83 -24.49 -28.66
C PRO A 14 34.58 -23.12 -27.99
N PHE A 15 34.67 -22.01 -28.73
CA PHE A 15 34.50 -20.67 -28.15
C PHE A 15 33.03 -20.35 -27.85
N LEU A 16 32.11 -20.81 -28.71
CA LEU A 16 30.66 -20.63 -28.51
C LEU A 16 30.14 -21.38 -27.26
N LEU A 17 30.68 -22.57 -26.96
CA LEU A 17 30.33 -23.31 -25.74
C LEU A 17 30.84 -22.63 -24.46
N SER A 18 31.95 -21.89 -24.53
CA SER A 18 32.48 -21.15 -23.36
C SER A 18 31.66 -19.89 -23.03
N VAL A 19 31.09 -19.22 -24.05
CA VAL A 19 30.25 -18.02 -23.86
C VAL A 19 28.82 -18.39 -23.43
N GLU A 20 28.28 -19.53 -23.89
CA GLU A 20 27.03 -20.11 -23.35
C GLU A 20 27.20 -20.59 -21.89
N SER A 21 28.36 -21.15 -21.54
CA SER A 21 28.65 -21.61 -20.18
C SER A 21 28.76 -20.46 -19.17
N ILE A 22 29.40 -19.34 -19.51
CA ILE A 22 29.53 -18.17 -18.63
C ILE A 22 28.17 -17.51 -18.37
N ASN A 23 27.33 -17.38 -19.39
CA ASN A 23 25.95 -16.91 -19.22
C ASN A 23 25.13 -17.89 -18.38
N SER A 24 25.31 -19.20 -18.55
CA SER A 24 24.60 -20.21 -17.76
C SER A 24 24.99 -20.18 -16.27
N THR A 25 26.29 -20.06 -15.94
CA THR A 25 26.74 -19.97 -14.55
C THR A 25 26.30 -18.66 -13.89
N ARG A 26 26.38 -17.53 -14.60
CA ARG A 26 25.91 -16.24 -14.08
C ARG A 26 24.39 -16.25 -13.85
N ASN A 27 23.61 -16.81 -14.76
CA ASN A 27 22.16 -16.99 -14.61
C ASN A 27 21.82 -17.91 -13.44
N LEU A 28 22.55 -19.02 -13.28
CA LEU A 28 22.39 -19.92 -12.15
C LEU A 28 22.64 -19.20 -10.82
N ILE A 29 23.77 -18.49 -10.70
CA ILE A 29 24.10 -17.71 -9.50
C ILE A 29 23.00 -16.69 -9.22
N TYR A 30 22.55 -15.96 -10.25
CA TYR A 30 21.48 -14.98 -10.12
C TYR A 30 20.20 -15.60 -9.58
N TYR A 31 19.71 -16.70 -10.17
CA TYR A 31 18.47 -17.34 -9.75
C TYR A 31 18.54 -17.94 -8.34
N VAL A 32 19.68 -18.54 -7.98
CA VAL A 32 19.90 -19.07 -6.62
C VAL A 32 19.92 -17.93 -5.61
N CYS A 33 20.71 -16.87 -5.87
CA CYS A 33 20.76 -15.70 -4.99
C CYS A 33 19.41 -14.99 -4.91
N ALA A 34 18.68 -14.86 -6.03
CA ALA A 34 17.34 -14.29 -6.06
C ALA A 34 16.36 -15.08 -5.19
N GLY A 35 16.37 -16.41 -5.28
CA GLY A 35 15.55 -17.28 -4.45
C GLY A 35 15.88 -17.13 -2.96
N ILE A 36 17.17 -17.11 -2.60
CA ILE A 36 17.62 -16.90 -1.22
C ILE A 36 17.16 -15.52 -0.72
N LEU A 37 17.36 -14.46 -1.49
CA LEU A 37 16.95 -13.11 -1.11
C LEU A 37 15.43 -13.00 -0.94
N ALA A 38 14.63 -13.60 -1.82
CA ALA A 38 13.18 -13.66 -1.68
C ALA A 38 12.76 -14.37 -0.38
N ILE A 39 13.42 -15.48 -0.03
CA ILE A 39 13.20 -16.18 1.25
C ILE A 39 13.59 -15.29 2.43
N LEU A 40 14.72 -14.58 2.36
CA LEU A 40 15.12 -13.66 3.44
C LEU A 40 14.13 -12.50 3.62
N VAL A 41 13.56 -11.96 2.53
CA VAL A 41 12.48 -10.97 2.60
C VAL A 41 11.24 -11.57 3.28
N LEU A 42 10.83 -12.78 2.89
CA LEU A 42 9.71 -13.49 3.53
C LEU A 42 9.94 -13.70 5.03
N VAL A 43 11.14 -14.16 5.41
CA VAL A 43 11.54 -14.36 6.81
C VAL A 43 11.55 -13.03 7.56
N GLY A 44 12.05 -11.95 6.93
CA GLY A 44 12.02 -10.60 7.49
C GLY A 44 10.59 -10.15 7.82
N ILE A 45 9.65 -10.31 6.89
CA ILE A 45 8.23 -10.01 7.10
C ILE A 45 7.63 -10.90 8.20
N ALA A 46 7.93 -12.20 8.21
CA ALA A 46 7.45 -13.11 9.25
C ALA A 46 7.99 -12.75 10.66
N MET A 47 9.22 -12.22 10.74
CA MET A 47 9.80 -11.70 11.97
C MET A 47 9.15 -10.40 12.43
N MET A 48 8.70 -9.53 11.49
CA MET A 48 7.96 -8.31 11.83
C MET A 48 6.63 -8.59 12.54
N SER A 49 6.01 -9.74 12.28
CA SER A 49 4.78 -10.18 12.97
C SER A 49 4.99 -10.56 14.44
N LYS A 50 6.23 -10.65 14.92
CA LYS A 50 6.57 -10.94 16.32
C LYS A 50 7.20 -9.71 16.95
N VAL A 51 6.58 -9.16 18.00
CA VAL A 51 7.00 -7.91 18.65
C VAL A 51 8.50 -7.93 19.02
N GLU A 52 8.96 -9.01 19.65
CA GLU A 52 10.38 -9.19 20.05
C GLU A 52 11.37 -9.17 18.88
N LYS A 53 10.98 -9.69 17.72
CA LYS A 53 11.85 -9.83 16.54
C LYS A 53 11.61 -8.74 15.49
N SER A 54 10.71 -7.79 15.75
CA SER A 54 10.22 -6.86 14.72
C SER A 54 11.34 -5.98 14.16
N VAL A 55 12.21 -5.45 15.03
CA VAL A 55 13.37 -4.64 14.62
C VAL A 55 14.38 -5.46 13.81
N ALA A 56 14.66 -6.70 14.23
CA ALA A 56 15.57 -7.58 13.51
C ALA A 56 15.01 -7.97 12.13
N GLY A 57 13.70 -8.22 12.04
CA GLY A 57 13.00 -8.50 10.79
C GLY A 57 13.08 -7.32 9.81
N SER A 58 12.89 -6.10 10.30
CA SER A 58 13.04 -4.88 9.50
C SER A 58 14.47 -4.69 8.97
N ARG A 59 15.48 -4.90 9.82
CA ARG A 59 16.89 -4.84 9.40
C ARG A 59 17.22 -5.92 8.37
N LEU A 60 16.72 -7.14 8.56
CA LEU A 60 16.92 -8.23 7.60
C LEU A 60 16.34 -7.85 6.23
N GLY A 61 15.11 -7.31 6.19
CA GLY A 61 14.50 -6.83 4.95
C GLY A 61 15.32 -5.74 4.27
N ALA A 62 15.83 -4.76 5.02
CA ALA A 62 16.68 -3.70 4.47
C ALA A 62 17.98 -4.24 3.86
N ILE A 63 18.65 -5.17 4.54
CA ILE A 63 19.87 -5.82 4.04
C ILE A 63 19.56 -6.65 2.80
N SER A 64 18.47 -7.41 2.78
CA SER A 64 18.05 -8.19 1.62
C SER A 64 17.77 -7.30 0.41
N MET A 65 17.14 -6.14 0.60
CA MET A 65 16.90 -5.18 -0.49
C MET A 65 18.20 -4.54 -1.00
N LEU A 66 19.14 -4.21 -0.12
CA LEU A 66 20.46 -3.71 -0.54
C LEU A 66 21.21 -4.77 -1.37
N LEU A 67 21.23 -6.02 -0.91
CA LEU A 67 21.85 -7.12 -1.63
C LEU A 67 21.16 -7.42 -2.97
N ALA A 68 19.83 -7.29 -3.04
CA ALA A 68 19.08 -7.40 -4.29
C ALA A 68 19.52 -6.36 -5.31
N ILE A 69 19.65 -5.09 -4.91
CA ILE A 69 20.15 -4.02 -5.79
C ILE A 69 21.55 -4.35 -6.31
N LEU A 70 22.48 -4.74 -5.41
CA LEU A 70 23.84 -5.10 -5.80
C LEU A 70 23.89 -6.31 -6.74
N LEU A 71 23.05 -7.32 -6.50
CA LEU A 71 22.92 -8.50 -7.34
C LEU A 71 22.43 -8.13 -8.75
N THR A 72 21.41 -7.26 -8.85
CA THR A 72 20.91 -6.75 -10.13
C THR A 72 21.97 -5.95 -10.88
N LEU A 73 22.69 -5.05 -10.20
CA LEU A 73 23.77 -4.27 -10.82
C LEU A 73 24.88 -5.16 -11.38
N TRP A 74 25.25 -6.22 -10.66
CA TRP A 74 26.22 -7.21 -11.10
C TRP A 74 25.72 -8.05 -12.28
N TYR A 75 24.49 -8.55 -12.20
CA TYR A 75 23.92 -9.43 -13.21
C TYR A 75 23.82 -8.75 -14.58
N PHE A 76 23.37 -7.50 -14.61
CA PHE A 76 23.23 -6.71 -15.83
C PHE A 76 24.50 -5.95 -16.24
N ASP A 77 25.60 -6.08 -15.48
CA ASP A 77 26.88 -5.41 -15.74
C ASP A 77 26.77 -3.87 -15.84
N ILE A 78 25.97 -3.28 -14.94
CA ILE A 78 25.61 -1.85 -14.93
C ILE A 78 26.23 -1.09 -13.75
N PHE A 79 27.28 -1.62 -13.13
CA PHE A 79 28.00 -0.90 -12.06
C PHE A 79 28.58 0.44 -12.53
N SER A 80 28.97 0.53 -13.80
CA SER A 80 29.53 1.72 -14.42
C SER A 80 28.49 2.77 -14.82
N ALA A 81 27.19 2.45 -14.75
CA ALA A 81 26.10 3.37 -15.10
C ALA A 81 25.94 4.47 -14.03
N VAL A 82 26.60 5.62 -14.25
CA VAL A 82 26.61 6.75 -13.32
C VAL A 82 25.20 7.30 -13.09
N GLU A 83 24.34 7.27 -14.11
CA GLU A 83 22.96 7.74 -14.06
C GLU A 83 22.13 6.96 -13.04
N CYS A 84 22.34 5.64 -12.93
CA CYS A 84 21.67 4.79 -11.93
C CYS A 84 22.05 5.21 -10.52
N TRP A 85 23.33 5.48 -10.26
CA TRP A 85 23.80 5.93 -8.95
C TRP A 85 23.26 7.30 -8.57
N ILE A 86 23.22 8.24 -9.51
CA ILE A 86 22.64 9.57 -9.30
C ILE A 86 21.15 9.44 -8.96
N ALA A 87 20.39 8.65 -9.71
CA ALA A 87 18.97 8.44 -9.46
C ALA A 87 18.70 7.79 -8.10
N MET A 88 19.47 6.75 -7.73
CA MET A 88 19.38 6.09 -6.41
C MET A 88 19.75 7.04 -5.27
N LEU A 89 20.79 7.86 -5.45
CA LEU A 89 21.23 8.84 -4.46
C LEU A 89 20.16 9.90 -4.24
N VAL A 90 19.60 10.47 -5.31
CA VAL A 90 18.51 11.46 -5.21
C VAL A 90 17.29 10.85 -4.52
N GLY A 91 16.87 9.66 -4.92
CA GLY A 91 15.75 8.95 -4.31
C GLY A 91 15.98 8.65 -2.82
N THR A 92 17.19 8.22 -2.46
CA THR A 92 17.56 7.90 -1.07
C THR A 92 17.62 9.16 -0.21
N VAL A 93 18.19 10.26 -0.72
CA VAL A 93 18.22 11.55 0.00
C VAL A 93 16.80 12.05 0.25
N ILE A 94 15.94 12.08 -0.78
CA ILE A 94 14.55 12.49 -0.64
C ILE A 94 13.82 11.60 0.36
N GLY A 95 13.99 10.27 0.26
CA GLY A 95 13.39 9.29 1.16
C GLY A 95 13.79 9.52 2.62
N ILE A 96 15.09 9.66 2.90
CA ILE A 96 15.61 9.89 4.25
C ILE A 96 15.08 11.22 4.81
N VAL A 97 15.13 12.30 4.03
CA VAL A 97 14.66 13.62 4.47
C VAL A 97 13.17 13.57 4.83
N ILE A 98 12.37 12.92 3.99
CA ILE A 98 10.93 12.76 4.21
C ILE A 98 10.68 11.90 5.46
N SER A 99 11.32 10.75 5.59
CA SER A 99 11.14 9.82 6.72
C SER A 99 11.52 10.39 8.09
N ILE A 100 12.55 11.25 8.16
CA ILE A 100 12.98 11.87 9.43
C ILE A 100 12.06 13.03 9.83
N LYS A 101 11.50 13.76 8.85
CA LYS A 101 10.69 14.95 9.12
C LYS A 101 9.24 14.66 9.51
N VAL A 102 8.70 13.49 9.16
CA VAL A 102 7.28 13.20 9.40
C VAL A 102 6.99 12.94 10.88
N LYS A 103 5.83 13.39 11.35
CA LYS A 103 5.38 13.11 12.72
C LYS A 103 4.74 11.72 12.80
N MET A 104 4.83 11.08 13.97
CA MET A 104 4.24 9.74 14.19
C MET A 104 2.74 9.66 13.87
N ILE A 105 1.98 10.75 14.05
CA ILE A 105 0.55 10.81 13.72
C ILE A 105 0.27 10.87 12.20
N GLU A 106 1.29 11.21 11.40
CA GLU A 106 1.24 11.31 9.93
C GLU A 106 1.84 10.07 9.26
N MET A 107 2.20 9.03 10.01
CA MET A 107 2.77 7.80 9.45
C MET A 107 1.85 7.12 8.43
N PRO A 108 0.51 7.02 8.64
CA PRO A 108 -0.36 6.34 7.66
C PRO A 108 -0.33 6.98 6.26
N GLN A 109 -0.41 8.31 6.15
CA GLN A 109 -0.36 9.01 4.86
C GLN A 109 1.02 8.92 4.20
N MET A 110 2.11 8.93 4.99
CA MET A 110 3.45 8.71 4.47
C MET A 110 3.59 7.32 3.86
N VAL A 111 3.16 6.28 4.58
CA VAL A 111 3.18 4.90 4.08
C VAL A 111 2.37 4.77 2.80
N GLY A 112 1.18 5.40 2.75
CA GLY A 112 0.38 5.47 1.53
C GLY A 112 1.15 6.08 0.36
N LEU A 113 1.77 7.23 0.56
CA LEU A 113 2.51 7.92 -0.50
C LEU A 113 3.75 7.15 -0.98
N LEU A 114 4.53 6.58 -0.05
CA LEU A 114 5.70 5.74 -0.37
C LEU A 114 5.29 4.49 -1.17
N ASN A 115 4.17 3.87 -0.79
CA ASN A 115 3.61 2.76 -1.56
C ASN A 115 3.18 3.18 -2.97
N GLY A 116 2.59 4.38 -3.10
CA GLY A 116 2.26 4.96 -4.40
C GLY A 116 3.47 5.01 -5.33
N PHE A 117 4.65 5.38 -4.82
CA PHE A 117 5.89 5.37 -5.62
C PHE A 117 6.32 3.96 -6.07
N GLY A 118 6.05 2.92 -5.29
CA GLY A 118 6.25 1.53 -5.72
C GLY A 118 5.34 1.15 -6.90
N GLY A 119 4.08 1.58 -6.87
CA GLY A 119 3.16 1.46 -7.99
C GLY A 119 3.64 2.23 -9.23
N ALA A 120 4.12 3.46 -9.05
CA ALA A 120 4.68 4.27 -10.12
C ALA A 120 5.94 3.63 -10.74
N ALA A 121 6.83 3.04 -9.93
CA ALA A 121 7.99 2.31 -10.43
C ALA A 121 7.59 1.10 -11.29
N SER A 122 6.58 0.34 -10.86
CA SER A 122 6.02 -0.78 -11.63
C SER A 122 5.37 -0.32 -12.93
N MET A 123 4.64 0.80 -12.90
CA MET A 123 4.09 1.44 -14.09
C MET A 123 5.20 1.86 -15.07
N LEU A 124 6.25 2.52 -14.59
CA LEU A 124 7.40 2.92 -15.41
C LEU A 124 8.12 1.71 -16.01
N SER A 125 8.29 0.63 -15.24
CA SER A 125 8.83 -0.63 -15.76
C SER A 125 7.99 -1.17 -16.91
N GLY A 126 6.66 -1.22 -16.77
CA GLY A 126 5.75 -1.66 -17.85
C GLY A 126 5.81 -0.75 -19.08
N ILE A 127 5.87 0.58 -18.88
CA ILE A 127 6.05 1.56 -19.97
C ILE A 127 7.35 1.29 -20.73
N LEU A 128 8.46 1.11 -20.02
CA LEU A 128 9.77 0.86 -20.64
C LEU A 128 9.79 -0.48 -21.39
N THR A 129 9.18 -1.54 -20.85
CA THR A 129 9.04 -2.83 -21.54
C THR A 129 8.26 -2.68 -22.85
N LEU A 130 7.15 -1.94 -22.87
CA LEU A 130 6.38 -1.71 -24.10
C LEU A 130 7.08 -0.76 -25.07
N ILE A 131 7.84 0.22 -24.61
CA ILE A 131 8.66 1.07 -25.49
C ILE A 131 9.74 0.21 -26.19
N ALA A 132 10.46 -0.62 -25.43
CA ALA A 132 11.52 -1.50 -25.92
C ALA A 132 11.00 -2.71 -26.72
N SER A 133 9.71 -3.03 -26.60
CA SER A 133 9.12 -4.18 -27.30
C SER A 133 9.15 -4.04 -28.83
N SER A 134 9.28 -5.20 -29.48
CA SER A 134 9.35 -5.38 -30.92
C SER A 134 8.23 -6.31 -31.39
N PRO A 135 7.90 -6.38 -32.69
CA PRO A 135 6.89 -7.31 -33.21
C PRO A 135 7.11 -8.79 -32.87
N GLN A 136 8.35 -9.17 -32.50
CA GLN A 136 8.73 -10.53 -32.09
C GLN A 136 8.62 -10.76 -30.58
N THR A 137 8.34 -9.72 -29.78
CA THR A 137 8.15 -9.85 -28.33
C THR A 137 6.94 -10.74 -28.05
N ASP A 138 7.09 -11.64 -27.07
CA ASP A 138 6.05 -12.60 -26.73
C ASP A 138 4.80 -11.91 -26.14
N MET A 139 3.65 -12.52 -26.42
CA MET A 139 2.34 -12.00 -25.98
C MET A 139 2.25 -11.89 -24.45
N PHE A 140 2.90 -12.80 -23.72
CA PHE A 140 2.86 -12.82 -22.27
C PHE A 140 3.57 -11.58 -21.68
N SER A 141 4.76 -11.24 -22.16
CA SER A 141 5.49 -10.03 -21.77
C SER A 141 4.72 -8.75 -22.12
N LEU A 142 4.06 -8.70 -23.28
CA LEU A 142 3.24 -7.54 -23.67
C LEU A 142 2.03 -7.34 -22.77
N VAL A 143 1.26 -8.41 -22.50
CA VAL A 143 0.07 -8.35 -21.65
C VAL A 143 0.45 -8.02 -20.21
N THR A 144 1.50 -8.65 -19.68
CA THR A 144 1.98 -8.38 -18.32
C THR A 144 2.54 -6.96 -18.20
N ALA A 145 3.25 -6.44 -19.21
CA ALA A 145 3.69 -5.04 -19.21
C ALA A 145 2.49 -4.07 -19.19
N GLY A 146 1.46 -4.32 -20.00
CA GLY A 146 0.22 -3.54 -19.97
C GLY A 146 -0.49 -3.61 -18.60
N LEU A 147 -0.56 -4.81 -18.00
CA LEU A 147 -1.10 -4.98 -16.64
C LEU A 147 -0.26 -4.26 -15.58
N ALA A 148 1.07 -4.20 -15.72
CA ALA A 148 1.94 -3.45 -14.82
C ALA A 148 1.65 -1.94 -14.88
N ILE A 149 1.37 -1.39 -16.08
CA ILE A 149 0.92 -0.01 -16.24
C ILE A 149 -0.44 0.19 -15.58
N PHE A 150 -1.38 -0.72 -15.83
CA PHE A 150 -2.71 -0.67 -15.23
C PHE A 150 -2.62 -0.69 -13.69
N VAL A 151 -2.10 -1.76 -13.09
CA VAL A 151 -2.05 -1.89 -11.62
C VAL A 151 -1.11 -0.86 -10.98
N GLY A 152 -0.01 -0.49 -11.63
CA GLY A 152 0.90 0.53 -11.14
C GLY A 152 0.28 1.93 -11.09
N SER A 153 -0.39 2.35 -12.17
CA SER A 153 -0.99 3.68 -12.25
C SER A 153 -2.17 3.85 -11.29
N LEU A 154 -3.07 2.86 -11.20
CA LEU A 154 -4.19 2.91 -10.24
C LEU A 154 -3.68 2.93 -8.79
N THR A 155 -2.58 2.22 -8.51
CA THR A 155 -1.98 2.18 -7.18
C THR A 155 -1.36 3.52 -6.82
N PHE A 156 -0.63 4.13 -7.75
CA PHE A 156 -0.03 5.45 -7.56
C PHE A 156 -1.08 6.51 -7.30
N THR A 157 -2.04 6.69 -8.21
CA THR A 157 -3.06 7.74 -8.08
C THR A 157 -4.00 7.50 -6.91
N GLY A 158 -4.37 6.23 -6.66
CA GLY A 158 -5.19 5.86 -5.50
C GLY A 158 -4.47 6.16 -4.18
N SER A 159 -3.18 5.87 -4.11
CA SER A 159 -2.36 6.14 -2.92
C SER A 159 -2.20 7.64 -2.66
N VAL A 160 -2.04 8.45 -3.72
CA VAL A 160 -2.00 9.91 -3.61
C VAL A 160 -3.31 10.46 -3.05
N VAL A 161 -4.46 9.97 -3.53
CA VAL A 161 -5.77 10.39 -3.00
C VAL A 161 -5.96 9.96 -1.55
N ALA A 162 -5.59 8.72 -1.20
CA ALA A 162 -5.71 8.20 0.16
C ALA A 162 -4.83 8.99 1.15
N ALA A 163 -3.56 9.22 0.79
CA ALA A 163 -2.63 10.04 1.56
C ALA A 163 -3.13 11.49 1.68
N GLY A 164 -3.61 12.08 0.58
CA GLY A 164 -4.14 13.44 0.57
C GLY A 164 -5.36 13.64 1.48
N LYS A 165 -6.22 12.63 1.62
CA LYS A 165 -7.36 12.67 2.57
C LYS A 165 -6.93 12.60 4.02
N LEU A 166 -5.95 11.76 4.34
CA LEU A 166 -5.40 11.68 5.70
C LEU A 166 -4.62 12.95 6.06
N ALA A 167 -3.89 13.52 5.09
CA ALA A 167 -3.18 14.79 5.22
C ALA A 167 -4.11 16.02 5.23
N LYS A 168 -5.43 15.82 5.07
CA LYS A 168 -6.45 16.86 4.96
C LYS A 168 -6.23 17.84 3.79
N TRP A 169 -5.46 17.44 2.78
CA TRP A 169 -5.39 18.13 1.48
C TRP A 169 -6.69 17.94 0.69
N LEU A 170 -7.37 16.82 0.94
CA LEU A 170 -8.69 16.49 0.39
C LEU A 170 -9.72 16.30 1.52
N PRO A 171 -11.02 16.50 1.25
CA PRO A 171 -12.07 16.24 2.23
C PRO A 171 -12.05 14.78 2.69
N GLN A 172 -12.10 14.57 4.00
CA GLN A 172 -12.17 13.23 4.59
C GLN A 172 -13.52 12.53 4.35
N LYS A 173 -14.57 13.30 4.07
CA LYS A 173 -15.88 12.72 3.73
C LYS A 173 -15.84 12.00 2.37
N PRO A 174 -16.55 10.87 2.22
CA PRO A 174 -16.78 10.23 0.92
C PRO A 174 -17.27 11.24 -0.13
N ILE A 175 -16.66 11.26 -1.32
CA ILE A 175 -17.12 12.08 -2.45
C ILE A 175 -17.70 11.13 -3.50
N ILE A 176 -19.02 11.19 -3.68
CA ILE A 176 -19.75 10.36 -4.64
C ILE A 176 -20.08 11.23 -5.86
N LEU A 177 -19.54 10.86 -7.02
CA LEU A 177 -19.78 11.55 -8.30
C LEU A 177 -21.19 11.22 -8.84
N LYS A 178 -21.76 12.11 -9.65
CA LYS A 178 -22.99 11.78 -10.41
C LYS A 178 -22.67 10.62 -11.37
N GLY A 179 -23.39 9.51 -11.26
CA GLY A 179 -23.09 8.30 -12.05
C GLY A 179 -21.77 7.63 -11.67
N HIS A 180 -21.35 7.71 -10.40
CA HIS A 180 -20.05 7.20 -9.93
C HIS A 180 -19.77 5.74 -10.35
N GLN A 181 -20.77 4.86 -10.25
CA GLN A 181 -20.61 3.46 -10.65
C GLN A 181 -20.33 3.32 -12.16
N SER A 182 -21.00 4.13 -12.99
CA SER A 182 -20.76 4.15 -14.43
C SER A 182 -19.33 4.60 -14.74
N TRP A 183 -18.85 5.67 -14.11
CA TRP A 183 -17.46 6.13 -14.28
C TRP A 183 -16.43 5.12 -13.80
N THR A 184 -16.69 4.44 -12.69
CA THR A 184 -15.81 3.39 -12.14
C THR A 184 -15.71 2.22 -13.11
N ILE A 185 -16.84 1.70 -13.58
CA ILE A 185 -16.86 0.58 -14.53
C ILE A 185 -16.27 1.00 -15.87
N LEU A 186 -16.59 2.20 -16.36
CA LEU A 186 -16.08 2.71 -17.63
C LEU A 186 -14.55 2.81 -17.61
N THR A 187 -13.97 3.48 -16.61
CA THR A 187 -12.51 3.62 -16.52
C THR A 187 -11.80 2.28 -16.31
N LEU A 188 -12.40 1.35 -15.56
CA LEU A 188 -11.90 -0.01 -15.41
C LEU A 188 -11.88 -0.78 -16.74
N LEU A 189 -13.03 -0.83 -17.45
CA LEU A 189 -13.14 -1.57 -18.70
C LEU A 189 -12.27 -0.95 -19.80
N LEU A 190 -12.23 0.38 -19.87
CA LEU A 190 -11.47 1.09 -20.90
C LEU A 190 -9.96 0.93 -20.68
N SER A 191 -9.49 0.95 -19.43
CA SER A 191 -8.08 0.65 -19.12
C SER A 191 -7.72 -0.81 -19.41
N LEU A 192 -8.56 -1.79 -19.05
CA LEU A 192 -8.34 -3.20 -19.41
C LEU A 192 -8.36 -3.42 -20.94
N ALA A 193 -9.23 -2.72 -21.67
CA ALA A 193 -9.23 -2.76 -23.13
C ALA A 193 -7.91 -2.26 -23.71
N THR A 194 -7.32 -1.20 -23.15
CA THR A 194 -6.00 -0.73 -23.61
C THR A 194 -4.88 -1.74 -23.38
N VAL A 195 -4.94 -2.53 -22.30
CA VAL A 195 -3.96 -3.63 -22.07
C VAL A 195 -4.03 -4.67 -23.17
N ILE A 196 -5.24 -5.08 -23.56
CA ILE A 196 -5.45 -6.07 -24.63
C ILE A 196 -4.98 -5.49 -25.97
N LEU A 197 -5.31 -4.23 -26.25
CA LEU A 197 -4.94 -3.55 -27.49
C LEU A 197 -3.42 -3.39 -27.62
N LEU A 198 -2.71 -3.09 -26.53
CA LEU A 198 -1.24 -2.98 -26.52
C LEU A 198 -0.53 -4.28 -26.89
N ALA A 199 -1.21 -5.42 -26.75
CA ALA A 199 -0.67 -6.73 -27.10
C ALA A 199 -0.89 -7.11 -28.58
N LEU A 200 -1.64 -6.30 -29.35
CA LEU A 200 -1.93 -6.58 -30.76
C LEU A 200 -0.76 -6.16 -31.69
N PRO A 201 -0.36 -7.00 -32.66
CA PRO A 201 0.76 -6.72 -33.57
C PRO A 201 0.63 -5.42 -34.37
N ASN A 202 -0.60 -5.06 -34.76
CA ASN A 202 -0.87 -3.86 -35.56
C ASN A 202 -0.56 -2.57 -34.78
N ILE A 203 -0.85 -2.57 -33.48
CA ILE A 203 -0.56 -1.44 -32.58
C ILE A 203 0.92 -1.41 -32.27
N LEU A 204 1.54 -2.57 -32.05
CA LEU A 204 2.95 -2.70 -31.75
C LEU A 204 3.86 -2.20 -32.88
N SER A 205 3.45 -2.42 -34.13
CA SER A 205 4.20 -2.05 -35.34
C SER A 205 4.23 -0.53 -35.61
N SER A 206 3.31 0.22 -35.01
CA SER A 206 3.15 1.66 -35.27
C SER A 206 3.54 2.48 -34.03
N ALA A 207 4.76 3.04 -34.06
CA ALA A 207 5.30 3.84 -32.96
C ALA A 207 4.34 4.91 -32.37
N PRO A 208 3.63 5.74 -33.17
CA PRO A 208 2.72 6.74 -32.60
C PRO A 208 1.48 6.13 -31.95
N LEU A 209 0.91 5.06 -32.51
CA LEU A 209 -0.24 4.37 -31.93
C LEU A 209 0.15 3.64 -30.64
N LYS A 210 1.31 2.96 -30.63
CA LYS A 210 1.86 2.33 -29.44
C LYS A 210 2.00 3.34 -28.30
N ALA A 211 2.64 4.48 -28.55
CA ALA A 211 2.81 5.54 -27.55
C ALA A 211 1.46 6.09 -27.06
N LEU A 212 0.50 6.31 -27.96
CA LEU A 212 -0.85 6.74 -27.61
C LEU A 212 -1.55 5.77 -26.66
N PHE A 213 -1.50 4.46 -26.95
CA PHE A 213 -2.16 3.45 -26.11
C PHE A 213 -1.46 3.25 -24.77
N ILE A 214 -0.14 3.42 -24.68
CA ILE A 214 0.60 3.43 -23.41
C ILE A 214 0.12 4.59 -22.52
N ILE A 215 0.07 5.80 -23.08
CA ILE A 215 -0.40 7.00 -22.37
C ILE A 215 -1.85 6.82 -21.96
N LEU A 216 -2.70 6.35 -22.87
CA LEU A 216 -4.11 6.12 -22.62
C LEU A 216 -4.33 5.10 -21.49
N CYS A 217 -3.57 4.00 -21.49
CA CYS A 217 -3.60 3.01 -20.41
C CYS A 217 -3.23 3.63 -19.06
N ALA A 218 -2.12 4.38 -19.00
CA ALA A 218 -1.66 5.04 -17.78
C ALA A 218 -2.69 6.05 -17.26
N VAL A 219 -3.24 6.89 -18.14
CA VAL A 219 -4.22 7.92 -17.77
C VAL A 219 -5.55 7.31 -17.32
N LEU A 220 -6.12 6.38 -18.09
CA LEU A 220 -7.40 5.74 -17.75
C LEU A 220 -7.30 4.94 -16.45
N SER A 221 -6.20 4.22 -16.26
CA SER A 221 -5.96 3.50 -15.02
C SER A 221 -5.74 4.45 -13.84
N GLY A 222 -5.03 5.56 -14.07
CA GLY A 222 -4.84 6.60 -13.07
C GLY A 222 -6.18 7.23 -12.66
N LEU A 223 -7.06 7.52 -13.63
CA LEU A 223 -8.42 8.01 -13.38
C LEU A 223 -9.24 6.99 -12.59
N PHE A 224 -9.14 5.70 -12.93
CA PHE A 224 -9.77 4.63 -12.15
C PHE A 224 -9.29 4.66 -10.69
N GLY A 225 -7.98 4.76 -10.43
CA GLY A 225 -7.42 4.86 -9.09
C GLY A 225 -7.92 6.08 -8.29
N VAL A 226 -8.07 7.23 -8.94
CA VAL A 226 -8.67 8.44 -8.34
C VAL A 226 -10.14 8.21 -7.98
N ILE A 227 -10.95 7.76 -8.94
CA ILE A 227 -12.39 7.53 -8.74
C ILE A 227 -12.61 6.46 -7.66
N PHE A 228 -11.81 5.40 -7.66
CA PHE A 228 -11.83 4.33 -6.67
C PHE A 228 -11.54 4.84 -5.24
N SER A 229 -10.56 5.72 -5.08
CA SER A 229 -10.12 6.16 -3.74
C SER A 229 -10.93 7.36 -3.21
N ILE A 230 -11.49 8.18 -4.11
CA ILE A 230 -12.22 9.38 -3.72
C ILE A 230 -13.58 9.08 -3.07
N ARG A 231 -14.16 7.90 -3.32
CA ARG A 231 -15.39 7.45 -2.67
C ARG A 231 -15.19 6.91 -1.25
N VAL A 232 -13.97 6.56 -0.86
CA VAL A 232 -13.73 5.97 0.47
C VAL A 232 -13.69 7.09 1.53
N GLY A 233 -14.18 6.82 2.74
CA GLY A 233 -14.20 7.78 3.84
C GLY A 233 -12.88 7.78 4.62
N GLY A 234 -12.56 8.89 5.29
CA GLY A 234 -11.33 9.07 6.08
C GLY A 234 -11.10 7.97 7.12
N ALA A 235 -12.17 7.48 7.75
CA ALA A 235 -12.11 6.40 8.74
C ALA A 235 -11.67 5.06 8.14
N ASP A 236 -12.01 4.80 6.87
CA ASP A 236 -11.68 3.54 6.18
C ASP A 236 -10.40 3.68 5.33
N MET A 237 -9.77 4.87 5.29
CA MET A 237 -8.52 5.12 4.53
C MET A 237 -7.36 4.20 4.90
N PRO A 238 -7.10 3.85 6.19
CA PRO A 238 -6.02 2.93 6.53
C PRO A 238 -6.17 1.57 5.83
N ILE A 239 -7.41 1.07 5.68
CA ILE A 239 -7.67 -0.18 4.98
C ILE A 239 -7.41 -0.01 3.47
N THR A 240 -7.82 1.12 2.88
CA THR A 240 -7.52 1.43 1.47
C THR A 240 -6.02 1.51 1.20
N ILE A 241 -5.25 2.11 2.11
CA ILE A 241 -3.78 2.17 2.00
C ILE A 241 -3.17 0.77 2.06
N SER A 242 -3.63 -0.09 2.97
CA SER A 242 -3.17 -1.48 3.03
C SER A 242 -3.53 -2.26 1.76
N LEU A 243 -4.72 -2.05 1.20
CA LEU A 243 -5.12 -2.67 -0.07
C LEU A 243 -4.24 -2.19 -1.22
N LEU A 244 -4.00 -0.89 -1.33
CA LEU A 244 -3.10 -0.32 -2.34
C LEU A 244 -1.66 -0.81 -2.14
N ASN A 245 -1.23 -1.10 -0.92
CA ASN A 245 0.07 -1.71 -0.63
C ASN A 245 0.19 -3.12 -1.20
N SER A 246 -0.88 -3.91 -1.06
CA SER A 246 -0.96 -5.18 -1.76
C SER A 246 -0.88 -5.03 -3.28
N LEU A 247 -1.64 -4.07 -3.84
CA LEU A 247 -1.66 -3.85 -5.28
C LEU A 247 -0.31 -3.38 -5.83
N SER A 248 0.49 -2.63 -5.06
CA SER A 248 1.87 -2.31 -5.44
C SER A 248 2.76 -3.56 -5.52
N GLY A 249 2.62 -4.50 -4.56
CA GLY A 249 3.34 -5.77 -4.61
C GLY A 249 2.94 -6.61 -5.83
N VAL A 250 1.63 -6.71 -6.09
CA VAL A 250 1.11 -7.39 -7.30
C VAL A 250 1.61 -6.72 -8.58
N ALA A 251 1.60 -5.38 -8.64
CA ALA A 251 2.13 -4.62 -9.78
C ALA A 251 3.62 -4.90 -10.00
N GLY A 252 4.41 -4.95 -8.92
CA GLY A 252 5.82 -5.31 -8.97
C GLY A 252 6.01 -6.73 -9.50
N SER A 253 5.23 -7.70 -9.03
CA SER A 253 5.30 -9.09 -9.51
C SER A 253 4.98 -9.19 -11.00
N ILE A 254 3.93 -8.51 -11.45
CA ILE A 254 3.53 -8.45 -12.87
C ILE A 254 4.62 -7.77 -13.71
N ALA A 255 5.22 -6.68 -13.23
CA ALA A 255 6.34 -6.02 -13.90
C ALA A 255 7.55 -6.97 -14.01
N GLY A 256 7.84 -7.75 -12.96
CA GLY A 256 8.86 -8.80 -12.98
C GLY A 256 8.56 -9.87 -14.03
N MET A 257 7.31 -10.30 -14.16
CA MET A 257 6.91 -11.26 -15.22
C MET A 257 7.15 -10.67 -16.62
N ALA A 258 6.89 -9.38 -16.81
CA ALA A 258 7.05 -8.69 -18.09
C ALA A 258 8.51 -8.58 -18.55
N ILE A 259 9.47 -8.54 -17.62
CA ILE A 259 10.91 -8.53 -17.92
C ILE A 259 11.59 -9.87 -17.64
N SER A 260 10.81 -10.91 -17.31
CA SER A 260 11.30 -12.24 -16.94
C SER A 260 12.29 -12.25 -15.76
N ASP A 261 12.07 -11.40 -14.75
CA ASP A 261 12.93 -11.29 -13.57
C ASP A 261 12.35 -12.02 -12.35
N PRO A 262 12.88 -13.20 -11.96
CA PRO A 262 12.31 -14.00 -10.89
C PRO A 262 12.42 -13.35 -9.50
N LEU A 263 13.42 -12.49 -9.27
CA LEU A 263 13.58 -11.78 -8.00
C LEU A 263 12.41 -10.81 -7.78
N LEU A 264 12.12 -9.98 -8.77
CA LEU A 264 11.02 -9.01 -8.74
C LEU A 264 9.66 -9.72 -8.70
N VAL A 265 9.49 -10.82 -9.45
CA VAL A 265 8.29 -11.67 -9.37
C VAL A 265 8.05 -12.17 -7.94
N ALA A 266 9.07 -12.77 -7.33
CA ALA A 266 8.96 -13.39 -6.01
C ALA A 266 8.73 -12.35 -4.91
N VAL A 267 9.54 -11.28 -4.85
CA VAL A 267 9.41 -10.22 -3.85
C VAL A 267 8.07 -9.49 -3.99
N GLY A 268 7.67 -9.17 -5.23
CA GLY A 268 6.36 -8.55 -5.49
C GLY A 268 5.20 -9.43 -5.02
N ALA A 269 5.23 -10.74 -5.32
CA ALA A 269 4.20 -11.68 -4.89
C ALA A 269 4.11 -11.81 -3.36
N ILE A 270 5.26 -11.85 -2.67
CA ILE A 270 5.34 -11.89 -1.20
C ILE A 270 4.70 -10.65 -0.59
N VAL A 271 5.07 -9.46 -1.08
CA VAL A 271 4.52 -8.18 -0.60
C VAL A 271 3.03 -8.08 -0.91
N GLY A 272 2.62 -8.49 -2.12
CA GLY A 272 1.22 -8.48 -2.55
C GLY A 272 0.34 -9.36 -1.67
N ALA A 273 0.75 -10.61 -1.44
CA ALA A 273 0.03 -11.56 -0.59
C ALA A 273 -0.03 -11.10 0.87
N SER A 274 1.11 -10.64 1.42
CA SER A 274 1.18 -10.09 2.79
C SER A 274 0.26 -8.89 2.97
N GLY A 275 0.23 -7.97 1.99
CA GLY A 275 -0.66 -6.81 1.99
C GLY A 275 -2.14 -7.19 1.98
N LEU A 276 -2.56 -8.20 1.20
CA LEU A 276 -3.96 -8.65 1.21
C LEU A 276 -4.33 -9.23 2.58
N LEU A 277 -3.46 -10.06 3.16
CA LEU A 277 -3.68 -10.63 4.49
C LEU A 277 -3.80 -9.53 5.55
N LEU A 278 -2.90 -8.55 5.54
CA LEU A 278 -2.98 -7.39 6.43
C LEU A 278 -4.30 -6.64 6.23
N THR A 279 -4.71 -6.40 4.98
CA THR A 279 -5.98 -5.73 4.66
C THR A 279 -7.18 -6.49 5.24
N GLN A 280 -7.18 -7.82 5.14
CA GLN A 280 -8.24 -8.66 5.71
C GLN A 280 -8.26 -8.61 7.24
N ILE A 281 -7.08 -8.65 7.90
CA ILE A 281 -6.96 -8.52 9.35
C ILE A 281 -7.47 -7.15 9.80
N MET A 282 -7.09 -6.07 9.10
CA MET A 282 -7.57 -4.71 9.38
C MET A 282 -9.08 -4.59 9.18
N CYS A 283 -9.63 -5.15 8.11
CA CYS A 283 -11.08 -5.22 7.89
C CYS A 283 -11.78 -5.87 9.09
N ARG A 284 -11.30 -7.05 9.52
CA ARG A 284 -11.87 -7.78 10.66
C ARG A 284 -11.76 -6.99 11.96
N ALA A 285 -10.61 -6.38 12.23
CA ALA A 285 -10.37 -5.58 13.44
C ALA A 285 -11.26 -4.33 13.48
N MET A 286 -11.59 -3.75 12.31
CA MET A 286 -12.45 -2.56 12.19
C MET A 286 -13.93 -2.90 11.96
N ASN A 287 -14.32 -4.18 12.08
CA ASN A 287 -15.66 -4.69 11.80
C ASN A 287 -16.21 -4.26 10.41
N ARG A 288 -15.33 -4.31 9.40
CA ARG A 288 -15.60 -3.98 8.00
C ARG A 288 -15.44 -5.21 7.12
N ARG A 289 -16.10 -5.20 5.96
CA ARG A 289 -15.84 -6.18 4.89
C ARG A 289 -15.08 -5.51 3.76
N LEU A 290 -14.10 -6.21 3.19
CA LEU A 290 -13.32 -5.70 2.06
C LEU A 290 -14.21 -5.28 0.88
N GLY A 291 -15.28 -6.05 0.61
CA GLY A 291 -16.25 -5.73 -0.44
C GLY A 291 -16.97 -4.40 -0.23
N ASP A 292 -17.24 -4.00 1.01
CA ASP A 292 -17.91 -2.71 1.29
C ASP A 292 -16.99 -1.53 1.00
N ILE A 293 -15.68 -1.71 1.19
CA ILE A 293 -14.66 -0.69 0.89
C ILE A 293 -14.45 -0.58 -0.63
N LEU A 294 -14.35 -1.73 -1.33
CA LEU A 294 -14.24 -1.77 -2.78
C LEU A 294 -15.47 -1.16 -3.49
N LEU A 295 -16.66 -1.43 -2.96
CA LEU A 295 -17.91 -0.85 -3.42
C LEU A 295 -18.21 0.52 -2.80
N GLY A 296 -17.26 1.10 -2.05
CA GLY A 296 -17.37 2.36 -1.31
C GLY A 296 -18.70 2.59 -0.60
N LYS A 297 -19.26 1.53 -0.01
CA LYS A 297 -20.34 1.59 0.97
C LYS A 297 -19.73 2.04 2.30
N THR A 298 -19.37 3.32 2.35
CA THR A 298 -18.77 3.90 3.54
C THR A 298 -19.80 4.14 4.63
N SER A 299 -19.31 3.99 5.84
CA SER A 299 -19.90 4.02 7.17
C SER A 299 -20.84 5.17 7.55
N THR A 300 -21.07 6.16 6.70
CA THR A 300 -22.13 7.13 7.00
C THR A 300 -23.45 6.48 6.62
N PRO A 301 -24.32 6.09 7.57
CA PRO A 301 -25.70 5.89 7.21
C PRO A 301 -26.12 7.24 6.65
N THR A 302 -26.37 7.29 5.35
CA THR A 302 -27.28 8.28 4.81
C THR A 302 -28.59 7.93 5.52
N ILE A 303 -28.83 8.55 6.68
CA ILE A 303 -30.18 8.68 7.20
C ILE A 303 -30.88 9.40 6.06
N LYS A 304 -31.53 8.61 5.20
CA LYS A 304 -32.53 9.11 4.29
C LYS A 304 -33.55 9.76 5.21
N ARG A 305 -33.46 11.08 5.32
CA ARG A 305 -34.60 11.91 5.68
C ARG A 305 -35.58 11.80 4.53
N GLU A 306 -36.21 10.64 4.39
CA GLU A 306 -37.47 10.53 3.68
C GLU A 306 -38.52 11.04 4.67
N ALA A 307 -38.81 12.33 4.54
CA ALA A 307 -39.98 12.93 5.11
C ALA A 307 -41.21 12.29 4.47
N LYS A 308 -41.82 11.34 5.17
CA LYS A 308 -43.26 11.14 5.26
C LYS A 308 -43.57 10.71 6.68
N ILE A 309 -43.89 11.69 7.50
CA ILE A 309 -44.57 11.47 8.78
C ILE A 309 -46.00 11.07 8.39
N ASP A 310 -46.27 9.77 8.40
CA ASP A 310 -47.61 9.28 8.67
C ASP A 310 -47.68 9.01 10.17
N SER A 311 -48.53 9.76 10.84
CA SER A 311 -48.71 9.75 12.28
C SER A 311 -49.40 8.46 12.70
N SER A 312 -48.65 7.47 13.17
CA SER A 312 -49.06 6.58 14.28
C SER A 312 -48.08 5.43 14.49
N LYS A 313 -47.46 5.43 15.68
CA LYS A 313 -47.01 4.31 16.53
C LYS A 313 -45.56 4.45 17.01
N ALA A 314 -45.49 4.80 18.30
CA ALA A 314 -44.48 4.47 19.30
C ALA A 314 -43.01 4.80 18.99
N ASP A 315 -42.58 5.95 19.48
CA ASP A 315 -41.20 6.23 19.89
C ASP A 315 -40.77 5.22 20.96
N GLU A 316 -39.85 4.29 20.63
CA GLU A 316 -38.91 3.78 21.62
C GLU A 316 -37.76 4.80 21.72
N LYS A 317 -37.88 5.70 22.69
CA LYS A 317 -36.73 6.46 23.17
C LYS A 317 -35.76 5.47 23.80
N VAL A 318 -34.56 5.37 23.25
CA VAL A 318 -33.40 4.85 23.99
C VAL A 318 -33.10 5.88 25.06
N GLU A 319 -33.66 5.62 26.24
CA GLU A 319 -33.33 6.30 27.48
C GLU A 319 -31.84 6.09 27.76
N SER A 320 -31.06 7.16 27.65
CA SER A 320 -29.76 7.24 28.28
C SER A 320 -30.01 7.27 29.78
N THR A 321 -30.04 6.10 30.41
CA THR A 321 -29.92 5.97 31.86
C THR A 321 -28.52 6.46 32.24
N VAL A 322 -28.42 7.74 32.57
CA VAL A 322 -27.40 8.21 33.50
C VAL A 322 -27.79 7.54 34.81
N ASP A 323 -26.97 6.57 35.25
CA ASP A 323 -27.24 5.79 36.45
C ASP A 323 -27.69 6.71 37.59
N GLU A 324 -28.85 6.38 38.14
CA GLU A 324 -29.47 7.11 39.23
C GLU A 324 -28.50 7.21 40.41
N VAL A 325 -28.21 8.46 40.76
CA VAL A 325 -27.54 8.84 41.99
C VAL A 325 -28.32 8.24 43.15
N PHE A 326 -27.67 7.36 43.92
CA PHE A 326 -28.10 6.94 45.24
C PHE A 326 -28.46 8.18 46.08
N THR A 327 -29.75 8.45 46.22
CA THR A 327 -30.24 9.42 47.21
C THR A 327 -30.31 8.71 48.54
N ASP A 328 -29.22 8.80 49.30
CA ASP A 328 -29.31 8.69 50.75
C ASP A 328 -29.04 10.05 51.39
N SER A 329 -29.84 10.34 52.41
CA SER A 329 -30.20 11.68 52.84
C SER A 329 -29.06 12.37 53.60
N SER A 330 -28.33 13.30 52.97
CA SER A 330 -27.47 14.34 53.58
C SER A 330 -26.90 15.29 52.50
N PRO A 331 -26.60 16.58 52.78
CA PRO A 331 -26.25 17.55 51.74
C PRO A 331 -24.83 17.30 51.23
N LYS A 332 -24.67 16.45 50.20
CA LYS A 332 -23.37 16.20 49.57
C LYS A 332 -23.16 17.18 48.41
N LYS A 333 -22.06 17.92 48.53
CA LYS A 333 -21.42 18.75 47.51
C LYS A 333 -21.47 18.03 46.15
N VAL A 334 -22.14 18.61 45.15
CA VAL A 334 -22.21 18.05 43.80
C VAL A 334 -20.81 18.10 43.21
N LEU A 335 -20.09 16.97 43.29
CA LEU A 335 -18.75 16.82 42.72
C LEU A 335 -18.83 17.00 41.21
N THR A 336 -17.87 17.72 40.63
CA THR A 336 -17.75 17.84 39.18
C THR A 336 -17.47 16.46 38.55
N PRO A 337 -17.78 16.24 37.25
CA PRO A 337 -17.52 14.96 36.59
C PRO A 337 -16.05 14.49 36.71
N VAL A 338 -15.10 15.43 36.79
CA VAL A 338 -13.68 15.15 37.00
C VAL A 338 -13.41 14.65 38.42
N GLU A 339 -13.99 15.29 39.44
CA GLU A 339 -13.84 14.89 40.84
C GLU A 339 -14.51 13.53 41.12
N GLN A 340 -15.67 13.27 40.50
CA GLN A 340 -16.33 11.96 40.56
C GLN A 340 -15.47 10.86 39.94
N SER A 341 -14.91 11.11 38.76
CA SER A 341 -14.02 10.16 38.07
C SER A 341 -12.74 9.90 38.87
N GLY A 342 -12.17 10.94 39.50
CA GLY A 342 -11.02 10.82 40.39
C GLY A 342 -11.30 9.94 41.61
N HIS A 343 -12.47 10.11 42.25
CA HIS A 343 -12.87 9.28 43.38
C HIS A 343 -13.03 7.80 42.98
N LEU A 344 -13.71 7.54 41.86
CA LEU A 344 -13.88 6.18 41.32
C LEU A 344 -12.53 5.52 40.99
N LEU A 345 -11.62 6.26 40.37
CA LEU A 345 -10.25 5.78 40.11
C LEU A 345 -9.48 5.54 41.41
N SER A 346 -9.73 6.34 42.45
CA SER A 346 -9.08 6.22 43.76
C SER A 346 -9.56 5.03 44.59
N GLU A 347 -10.75 4.49 44.31
CA GLU A 347 -11.27 3.28 44.97
C GLU A 347 -11.01 2.00 44.16
N ALA A 348 -10.79 2.13 42.85
CA ALA A 348 -10.59 1.00 41.95
C ALA A 348 -9.25 0.29 42.19
N LYS A 349 -9.31 -1.03 42.35
CA LYS A 349 -8.12 -1.92 42.46
C LYS A 349 -7.58 -2.38 41.11
N LYS A 350 -8.48 -2.54 40.12
CA LYS A 350 -8.14 -2.90 38.74
C LYS A 350 -8.76 -1.88 37.80
N ILE A 351 -7.94 -1.30 36.93
CA ILE A 351 -8.31 -0.25 36.01
C ILE A 351 -7.91 -0.69 34.61
N ILE A 352 -8.84 -0.64 33.66
CA ILE A 352 -8.58 -0.96 32.26
C ILE A 352 -8.80 0.31 31.45
N ILE A 353 -7.74 0.82 30.83
CA ILE A 353 -7.78 2.00 29.97
C ILE A 353 -7.97 1.55 28.52
N VAL A 354 -9.03 2.03 27.87
CA VAL A 354 -9.35 1.73 26.47
C VAL A 354 -9.02 2.96 25.61
N PRO A 355 -7.81 3.06 25.02
CA PRO A 355 -7.43 4.20 24.20
C PRO A 355 -8.20 4.20 22.88
N GLY A 356 -8.58 5.40 22.42
CA GLY A 356 -9.22 5.60 21.12
C GLY A 356 -8.48 6.64 20.26
N TYR A 357 -8.90 6.80 19.01
CA TYR A 357 -8.33 7.79 18.08
C TYR A 357 -8.39 9.23 18.64
N GLY A 358 -9.40 9.54 19.47
CA GLY A 358 -9.52 10.82 20.15
C GLY A 358 -8.33 11.16 21.06
N MET A 359 -7.73 10.16 21.71
CA MET A 359 -6.54 10.34 22.57
C MET A 359 -5.33 10.80 21.77
N ALA A 360 -5.13 10.22 20.57
CA ALA A 360 -4.03 10.59 19.69
C ALA A 360 -4.24 11.98 19.06
N LEU A 361 -5.47 12.33 18.71
CA LEU A 361 -5.80 13.66 18.18
C LEU A 361 -5.59 14.78 19.20
N SER A 362 -5.96 14.54 20.47
CA SER A 362 -5.76 15.50 21.56
C SER A 362 -4.34 15.50 22.13
N GLN A 363 -3.46 14.61 21.65
CA GLN A 363 -2.11 14.41 22.16
C GLN A 363 -2.08 14.04 23.66
N ALA A 364 -3.12 13.36 24.15
CA ALA A 364 -3.29 13.05 25.56
C ALA A 364 -2.44 11.86 26.05
N GLN A 365 -1.70 11.17 25.17
CA GLN A 365 -0.92 9.97 25.53
C GLN A 365 0.08 10.19 26.68
N SER A 366 0.71 11.38 26.78
CA SER A 366 1.63 11.70 27.87
C SER A 366 0.89 11.87 29.20
N SER A 367 -0.28 12.53 29.18
CA SER A 367 -1.11 12.72 30.37
C SER A 367 -1.70 11.39 30.86
N VAL A 368 -2.16 10.54 29.95
CA VAL A 368 -2.63 9.19 30.30
C VAL A 368 -1.47 8.36 30.87
N ARG A 369 -0.26 8.46 30.30
CA ARG A 369 0.91 7.78 30.85
C ARG A 369 1.26 8.25 32.26
N GLN A 370 1.19 9.55 32.52
CA GLN A 370 1.42 10.12 33.84
C GLN A 370 0.37 9.61 34.85
N LEU A 371 -0.91 9.65 34.48
CA LEU A 371 -2.00 9.13 35.30
C LEU A 371 -1.81 7.63 35.60
N THR A 372 -1.44 6.82 34.61
CA THR A 372 -1.15 5.40 34.80
C THR A 372 0.00 5.20 35.80
N SER A 373 1.09 5.96 35.68
CA SER A 373 2.22 5.85 36.59
C SER A 373 1.87 6.25 38.03
N GLU A 374 1.05 7.28 38.23
CA GLU A 374 0.56 7.65 39.57
C GLU A 374 -0.31 6.54 40.17
N LEU A 375 -1.23 5.96 39.39
CA LEU A 375 -2.08 4.87 39.83
C LEU A 375 -1.30 3.57 40.12
N GLU A 376 -0.26 3.26 39.34
CA GLU A 376 0.64 2.13 39.59
C GLU A 376 1.48 2.34 40.87
N GLN A 377 1.93 3.57 41.14
CA GLN A 377 2.65 3.92 42.38
C GLN A 377 1.77 3.72 43.62
N ASP A 378 0.47 3.99 43.51
CA ASP A 378 -0.53 3.70 44.53
C ASP A 378 -0.86 2.20 44.69
N GLY A 379 -0.16 1.32 43.95
CA GLY A 379 -0.30 -0.13 44.05
C GLY A 379 -1.51 -0.71 43.30
N ARG A 380 -2.10 0.05 42.36
CA ARG A 380 -3.25 -0.39 41.56
C ARG A 380 -2.80 -1.17 40.33
N ASN A 381 -3.61 -2.13 39.89
CA ASN A 381 -3.35 -2.85 38.65
C ASN A 381 -3.99 -2.09 37.46
N VAL A 382 -3.17 -1.47 36.62
CA VAL A 382 -3.61 -0.74 35.42
C VAL A 382 -3.22 -1.52 34.16
N GLU A 383 -4.21 -1.86 33.35
CA GLU A 383 -4.02 -2.55 32.06
C GLU A 383 -4.56 -1.68 30.92
N PHE A 384 -4.06 -1.88 29.70
CA PHE A 384 -4.59 -1.26 28.48
C PHE A 384 -5.25 -2.35 27.61
N ALA A 385 -6.42 -2.04 27.04
CA ALA A 385 -7.20 -2.97 26.22
C ALA A 385 -7.32 -2.52 24.76
#